data_AF-A0A976FIU5-F1
#
_entry.id   AF-A0A976FIU5-F1
#
_cell.length_a   1.000
_cell.length_b   1.000
_cell.length_c   1.000
_cell.angle_alpha   90.00
_cell.angle_beta   90.00
_cell.angle_gamma   90.00
#
_symmetry.space_group_name_H-M   'P 1'
#
loop_
_entity.id
_entity.type
_entity.pdbx_description
1 polymer ?
#
loop_
_entity_poly.entity_id
_entity_poly.type
_entity_poly.pdbx_seq_one_letter_code
_entity_poly.pdbx_strand_id
1 'polypeptide(L)'
;MPQTFTAAIDSLGLREEATPASGSCLAMAIVQGATEKDLAEPTSKLGQLTATLTTRVKEVELSKLGDSVRQDIWMKMLQNKNRAWPTMTRRESLGQLISFFEDYASSPSEWKAVVADNLWGGSNAIGLAAMFRLRNICVLELEDTRTNPWRCRL
;
A
#
# COMPACT_ATOMS: atom_id res chain seq x y z
N MET A 1 -21.82 -11.75 -22.82
CA MET A 1 -20.75 -12.39 -22.04
C MET A 1 -20.13 -11.33 -21.16
N PRO A 2 -19.73 -11.61 -19.91
CA PRO A 2 -18.99 -10.63 -19.11
C PRO A 2 -17.69 -10.31 -19.84
N GLN A 3 -17.38 -9.02 -20.04
CA GLN A 3 -16.06 -8.63 -20.55
C GLN A 3 -15.01 -9.10 -19.55
N THR A 4 -14.02 -9.87 -20.02
CA THR A 4 -12.84 -10.19 -19.22
C THR A 4 -12.07 -8.89 -18.95
N PHE A 5 -11.41 -8.80 -17.79
CA PHE A 5 -10.60 -7.63 -17.42
C PHE A 5 -9.60 -7.23 -18.51
N THR A 6 -8.96 -8.23 -19.11
CA THR A 6 -8.05 -8.08 -20.25
C THR A 6 -8.71 -7.33 -21.40
N ALA A 7 -9.94 -7.69 -21.78
CA ALA A 7 -10.64 -7.00 -22.87
C ALA A 7 -11.01 -5.55 -22.54
N ALA A 8 -11.30 -5.24 -21.27
CA ALA A 8 -11.57 -3.87 -20.83
C ALA A 8 -10.29 -3.02 -20.77
N ILE A 9 -9.19 -3.56 -20.23
CA ILE A 9 -7.86 -2.94 -20.17
C ILE A 9 -7.31 -2.68 -21.57
N ASP A 10 -7.40 -3.68 -22.46
CA ASP A 10 -6.99 -3.56 -23.87
C ASP A 10 -7.77 -2.45 -24.60
N SER A 11 -9.08 -2.34 -24.35
CA SER A 11 -9.92 -1.30 -24.97
C SER A 11 -9.57 0.13 -24.52
N LEU A 12 -8.92 0.27 -23.35
CA LEU A 12 -8.45 1.54 -22.80
C LEU A 12 -6.99 1.85 -23.20
N GLY A 13 -6.35 0.97 -23.97
CA GLY A 13 -4.92 1.07 -24.29
C GLY A 13 -4.02 0.92 -23.07
N LEU A 14 -4.52 0.31 -21.99
CA LEU A 14 -3.78 0.04 -20.78
C LEU A 14 -3.12 -1.35 -20.89
N ARG A 15 -2.04 -1.56 -20.14
CA ARG A 15 -1.36 -2.85 -20.05
C ARG A 15 -1.26 -3.25 -18.59
N GLU A 16 -1.56 -4.51 -18.30
CA GLU A 16 -1.36 -5.09 -16.97
C GLU A 16 0.12 -5.39 -16.75
N GLU A 17 0.67 -4.94 -15.63
CA GLU A 17 2.02 -5.30 -15.16
C GLU A 17 1.93 -5.90 -13.77
N ALA A 18 2.49 -7.10 -13.62
CA ALA A 18 2.44 -7.84 -12.36
C ALA A 18 3.57 -7.41 -11.41
N THR A 19 3.22 -7.26 -10.14
CA THR A 19 4.19 -7.22 -9.04
C THR A 19 4.31 -8.59 -8.38
N PRO A 20 5.46 -8.91 -7.76
CA PRO A 20 5.64 -10.14 -7.02
C PRO A 20 4.72 -10.16 -5.79
N ALA A 21 4.22 -11.35 -5.42
CA ALA A 21 3.40 -11.56 -4.22
C ALA A 21 4.28 -11.51 -2.95
N SER A 22 4.81 -10.33 -2.63
CA SER A 22 5.86 -10.10 -1.64
C SER A 22 5.41 -9.36 -0.38
N GLY A 23 4.14 -8.96 -0.26
CA GLY A 23 3.65 -8.05 0.78
C GLY A 23 4.06 -6.58 0.60
N SER A 24 5.11 -6.33 -0.18
CA SER A 24 5.53 -5.01 -0.71
C SER A 24 4.92 -4.70 -2.09
N CYS A 25 4.08 -5.59 -2.63
CA CYS A 25 3.51 -5.50 -3.98
C CYS A 25 2.84 -4.15 -4.26
N LEU A 26 2.05 -3.61 -3.34
CA LEU A 26 1.40 -2.31 -3.51
C LEU A 26 2.41 -1.17 -3.65
N ALA A 27 3.42 -1.12 -2.77
CA ALA A 27 4.45 -0.09 -2.82
C ALA A 27 5.28 -0.21 -4.11
N MET A 28 5.59 -1.44 -4.55
CA MET A 28 6.27 -1.69 -5.82
C MET A 28 5.42 -1.23 -7.02
N ALA A 29 4.11 -1.53 -7.03
CA ALA A 29 3.21 -1.15 -8.12
C ALA A 29 3.11 0.37 -8.26
N ILE A 30 3.05 1.09 -7.13
CA ILE A 30 3.09 2.55 -7.09
C ILE A 30 4.39 3.07 -7.71
N VAL A 31 5.54 2.52 -7.30
CA VAL A 31 6.84 2.95 -7.81
C VAL A 31 7.00 2.63 -9.31
N GLN A 32 6.55 1.45 -9.75
CA GLN A 32 6.53 1.05 -11.15
C GLN A 32 5.72 2.04 -11.98
N GLY A 33 4.45 2.26 -11.64
CA GLY A 33 3.58 3.20 -12.36
C GLY A 33 4.11 4.63 -12.36
N ALA A 34 4.77 5.05 -11.28
CA ALA A 34 5.35 6.38 -11.17
C ALA A 34 6.66 6.55 -11.98
N THR A 35 7.39 5.46 -12.27
CA THR A 35 8.64 5.54 -13.04
C THR A 35 8.43 5.37 -14.54
N GLU A 36 7.22 5.01 -15.00
CA GLU A 36 6.89 4.75 -16.42
C GLU A 36 7.88 3.76 -17.09
N LYS A 37 8.54 2.92 -16.28
CA LYS A 37 9.50 1.95 -16.75
C LYS A 37 8.85 0.58 -16.79
N ASP A 38 8.96 -0.04 -17.95
CA ASP A 38 8.66 -1.45 -18.19
C ASP A 38 9.57 -2.29 -17.29
N LEU A 39 9.08 -2.72 -16.13
CA LEU A 39 9.89 -3.42 -15.14
C LEU A 39 9.61 -4.92 -15.22
N ALA A 40 9.87 -5.47 -16.40
CA ALA A 40 9.99 -6.92 -16.61
C ALA A 40 11.19 -7.52 -15.84
N GLU A 41 12.08 -6.70 -15.28
CA GLU A 41 13.28 -7.14 -14.58
C GLU A 41 13.43 -6.57 -13.15
N PRO A 42 13.85 -7.42 -12.18
CA PRO A 42 14.13 -7.00 -10.81
C PRO A 42 15.38 -6.11 -10.76
N THR A 43 15.18 -4.80 -10.77
CA THR A 43 16.29 -3.86 -10.61
C THR A 43 16.52 -3.49 -9.14
N SER A 44 17.78 -3.35 -8.74
CA SER A 44 18.15 -2.81 -7.42
C SER A 44 17.52 -1.43 -7.17
N LYS A 45 17.33 -0.65 -8.23
CA LYS A 45 16.69 0.67 -8.19
C LYS A 45 15.21 0.62 -7.79
N LEU A 46 14.45 -0.36 -8.27
CA LEU A 46 13.04 -0.52 -7.88
C LEU A 46 12.92 -0.79 -6.38
N GLY A 47 13.77 -1.67 -5.85
CA GLY A 47 13.81 -1.96 -4.41
C GLY A 47 14.20 -0.74 -3.58
N GLN A 48 15.18 0.04 -4.02
CA GLN A 48 15.57 1.29 -3.35
C GLN A 48 14.44 2.32 -3.32
N LEU A 49 13.73 2.51 -4.44
CA LEU A 49 12.60 3.43 -4.52
C LEU A 49 11.41 2.94 -3.68
N THR A 50 11.18 1.63 -3.63
CA THR A 50 10.16 1.00 -2.78
C THR A 50 10.48 1.24 -1.30
N ALA A 51 11.73 1.00 -0.88
CA ALA A 51 12.19 1.28 0.48
C ALA A 51 12.10 2.78 0.83
N THR A 52 12.39 3.65 -0.15
CA THR A 52 12.23 5.10 0.01
C THR A 52 10.77 5.45 0.28
N LEU A 53 9.83 4.88 -0.49
CA LEU A 53 8.40 5.12 -0.32
C LEU A 53 7.92 4.66 1.07
N THR A 54 8.24 3.43 1.49
CA THR A 54 7.83 2.91 2.81
C THR A 54 8.41 3.75 3.95
N THR A 55 9.66 4.21 3.83
CA THR A 55 10.29 5.13 4.77
C THR A 55 9.57 6.46 4.86
N ARG A 56 9.18 7.05 3.72
CA ARG A 56 8.42 8.31 3.70
C ARG A 56 7.01 8.15 4.26
N VAL A 57 6.36 7.00 4.08
CA VAL A 57 5.08 6.68 4.73
C VAL A 57 5.24 6.73 6.24
N LYS A 58 6.26 6.07 6.80
CA LYS A 58 6.55 6.17 8.24
C LYS A 58 6.70 7.63 8.66
N GLU A 59 7.57 8.39 8.02
CA GLU A 59 7.85 9.78 8.43
C GLU A 59 6.58 10.65 8.44
N VAL A 60 5.79 10.58 7.37
CA VAL A 60 4.56 11.38 7.26
C VAL A 60 3.50 10.91 8.24
N GLU A 61 3.26 9.61 8.38
CA GLU A 61 2.27 9.10 9.32
C GLU A 61 2.66 9.40 10.78
N LEU A 62 3.94 9.28 11.15
CA LEU A 62 4.42 9.62 12.48
C LEU A 62 4.33 11.13 12.76
N SER A 63 4.59 11.99 11.77
CA SER A 63 4.43 13.46 11.92
C SER A 63 2.99 13.89 12.19
N LYS A 64 2.01 13.07 11.78
CA LYS A 64 0.58 13.34 12.03
C LYS A 64 0.15 12.99 13.44
N LEU A 65 0.96 12.28 14.24
CA LEU A 65 0.58 11.73 15.56
C LEU A 65 0.42 12.78 16.69
N GLY A 66 0.05 14.02 16.37
CA GLY A 66 -0.30 15.02 17.37
C GLY A 66 -1.53 14.64 18.20
N ASP A 67 -1.79 15.42 19.25
CA ASP A 67 -2.88 15.18 20.22
C ASP A 67 -4.29 15.09 19.60
N SER A 68 -4.45 15.54 18.35
CA SER A 68 -5.70 15.57 17.61
C SER A 68 -6.07 14.26 16.88
N VAL A 69 -5.15 13.30 16.73
CA VAL A 69 -5.49 12.02 16.10
C VAL A 69 -6.29 11.17 17.08
N ARG A 70 -7.53 10.94 16.66
CA ARG A 70 -8.54 10.13 17.34
C ARG A 70 -8.05 8.69 17.48
N GLN A 71 -7.91 8.22 18.73
CA GLN A 71 -7.40 6.87 19.06
C GLN A 71 -8.16 5.76 18.32
N ASP A 72 -9.45 5.92 18.08
CA ASP A 72 -10.27 4.93 17.38
C ASP A 72 -9.88 4.73 15.90
N ILE A 73 -9.27 5.74 15.26
CA ILE A 73 -8.81 5.66 13.87
C ILE A 73 -7.62 4.70 13.76
N TRP A 74 -6.58 4.90 14.58
CA TRP A 74 -5.42 4.00 14.54
C TRP A 74 -5.73 2.63 15.13
N MET A 75 -6.72 2.51 16.03
CA MET A 75 -7.08 1.21 16.61
C MET A 75 -7.65 0.28 15.54
N LYS A 76 -8.47 0.81 14.62
CA LYS A 76 -8.94 0.05 13.45
C LYS A 76 -7.79 -0.41 12.55
N MET A 77 -6.81 0.46 12.33
CA MET A 77 -5.61 0.11 11.57
C MET A 77 -4.84 -1.02 12.26
N LEU A 78 -4.57 -0.91 13.56
CA LEU A 78 -3.86 -1.93 14.32
C LEU A 78 -4.63 -3.26 14.37
N GLN A 79 -5.97 -3.23 14.45
CA GLN A 79 -6.82 -4.42 14.34
C GLN A 79 -6.64 -5.13 12.99
N ASN A 80 -6.67 -4.38 11.89
CA ASN A 80 -6.44 -4.93 10.55
C ASN A 80 -5.02 -5.51 10.37
N LYS A 81 -4.08 -5.11 11.23
CA LYS A 81 -2.70 -5.62 11.26
C LYS A 81 -2.48 -6.70 12.34
N ASN A 82 -3.52 -7.16 13.01
CA ASN A 82 -3.41 -8.09 14.15
C ASN A 82 -2.45 -7.60 15.26
N ARG A 83 -2.40 -6.27 15.46
CA ARG A 83 -1.56 -5.58 16.46
C ARG A 83 -2.37 -4.89 17.54
N ALA A 84 -3.67 -5.17 17.65
CA ALA A 84 -4.56 -4.59 18.65
C ALA A 84 -5.22 -5.67 19.51
N TRP A 85 -5.50 -5.35 20.78
CA TRP A 85 -6.32 -6.15 21.68
C TRP A 85 -7.41 -5.28 22.35
N PRO A 86 -8.53 -5.86 22.84
CA PRO A 86 -9.70 -5.10 23.27
C PRO A 86 -9.46 -4.09 24.40
N THR A 87 -8.53 -4.38 25.31
CA THR A 87 -8.26 -3.56 26.51
C THR A 87 -7.05 -2.64 26.35
N MET A 88 -6.55 -2.47 25.12
CA MET A 88 -5.36 -1.67 24.83
C MET A 88 -5.58 -0.19 25.21
N THR A 89 -4.69 0.34 26.05
CA THR A 89 -4.69 1.75 26.43
C THR A 89 -4.24 2.65 25.28
N ARG A 90 -4.51 3.95 25.40
CA ARG A 90 -4.04 4.94 24.41
C ARG A 90 -2.52 4.89 24.23
N ARG A 91 -1.76 4.78 25.33
CA ARG A 91 -0.29 4.72 25.30
C ARG A 91 0.21 3.46 24.60
N GLU A 92 -0.38 2.30 24.90
CA GLU A 92 0.00 1.04 24.24
C GLU A 92 -0.34 1.07 22.75
N SER A 93 -1.51 1.60 22.38
CA SER A 93 -1.90 1.73 20.97
C SER A 93 -0.97 2.66 20.18
N LEU A 94 -0.53 3.76 20.80
CA LEU A 94 0.46 4.64 20.19
C LEU A 94 1.81 3.92 20.01
N GLY A 95 2.27 3.18 21.02
CA GLY A 95 3.49 2.37 20.93
C GLY A 95 3.42 1.32 19.82
N GLN A 96 2.30 0.61 19.70
CA GLN A 96 2.07 -0.36 18.63
C GLN A 96 2.04 0.27 17.24
N LEU A 97 1.47 1.47 17.12
CA LEU A 97 1.43 2.20 15.87
C LEU A 97 2.82 2.67 15.43
N ILE A 98 3.62 3.22 16.36
CA ILE A 98 5.00 3.61 16.10
C ILE A 98 5.81 2.39 15.64
N SER A 99 5.75 1.30 16.42
CA SER A 99 6.43 0.05 16.08
C SER A 99 5.98 -0.51 14.73
N PHE A 100 4.70 -0.44 14.38
CA PHE A 100 4.22 -0.85 13.06
C PHE A 100 4.90 -0.05 11.94
N PHE A 101 4.98 1.27 12.05
CA PHE A 101 5.58 2.09 10.99
C PHE A 101 7.11 1.93 10.92
N GLU A 102 7.76 1.66 12.04
CA GLU A 102 9.18 1.29 12.08
C GLU A 102 9.43 -0.04 11.36
N ASP A 103 8.65 -1.07 11.70
CA ASP A 103 8.74 -2.39 11.06
C ASP A 103 8.39 -2.32 9.57
N TYR A 104 7.37 -1.54 9.21
CA TYR A 104 6.95 -1.33 7.82
C TYR A 104 8.06 -0.68 6.99
N ALA A 105 8.68 0.39 7.49
CA ALA A 105 9.78 1.06 6.81
C ALA A 105 11.04 0.19 6.71
N SER A 106 11.24 -0.71 7.67
CA SER A 106 12.38 -1.64 7.71
C SER A 106 12.12 -2.94 6.95
N SER A 107 10.91 -3.13 6.41
CA SER A 107 10.54 -4.35 5.71
C SER A 107 11.33 -4.50 4.40
N PRO A 108 11.72 -5.74 4.04
CA PRO A 108 12.38 -6.03 2.78
C PRO A 108 11.63 -5.45 1.57
N SER A 109 12.39 -4.81 0.68
CA SER A 109 11.86 -4.13 -0.51
C SER A 109 12.40 -4.73 -1.81
N GLU A 110 13.18 -5.81 -1.73
CA GLU A 110 13.64 -6.54 -2.91
C GLU A 110 12.49 -7.29 -3.58
N TRP A 111 12.55 -7.42 -4.90
CA TRP A 111 11.51 -8.05 -5.73
C TRP A 111 11.04 -9.42 -5.21
N LYS A 112 11.96 -10.27 -4.73
CA LYS A 112 11.61 -11.63 -4.27
C LYS A 112 11.49 -11.76 -2.76
N ALA A 113 11.53 -10.66 -2.02
CA ALA A 113 11.40 -10.73 -0.58
C ALA A 113 9.97 -11.12 -0.18
N VAL A 114 9.80 -11.71 0.99
CA VAL A 114 8.50 -12.03 1.55
C VAL A 114 8.32 -11.21 2.82
N VAL A 115 7.32 -10.34 2.81
CA VAL A 115 6.97 -9.48 3.94
C VAL A 115 5.76 -10.08 4.65
N ALA A 116 5.85 -10.15 5.99
CA ALA A 116 4.77 -10.66 6.82
C ALA A 116 3.47 -9.85 6.66
N ASP A 117 2.33 -10.52 6.69
CA ASP A 117 0.99 -9.95 6.43
C ASP A 117 0.65 -8.75 7.32
N ASN A 118 1.10 -8.79 8.58
CA ASN A 118 0.93 -7.70 9.52
C ASN A 118 1.77 -6.44 9.20
N LEU A 119 2.57 -6.47 8.14
CA LEU A 119 3.40 -5.38 7.62
C LEU A 119 3.03 -4.95 6.20
N TRP A 120 1.95 -5.46 5.62
CA TRP A 120 1.59 -5.07 4.25
C TRP A 120 1.21 -3.59 4.16
N GLY A 121 1.57 -2.97 3.04
CA GLY A 121 1.14 -1.61 2.71
C GLY A 121 -0.39 -1.49 2.56
N GLY A 122 -0.88 -0.26 2.53
CA GLY A 122 -2.31 0.03 2.35
C GLY A 122 -2.56 1.44 1.82
N SER A 123 -3.74 1.98 2.10
CA SER A 123 -4.17 3.31 1.63
C SER A 123 -3.19 4.44 1.97
N ASN A 124 -2.42 4.33 3.05
CA ASN A 124 -1.43 5.34 3.43
C ASN A 124 -0.33 5.49 2.37
N ALA A 125 0.10 4.39 1.74
CA ALA A 125 1.09 4.42 0.67
C ALA A 125 0.51 5.07 -0.61
N ILE A 126 -0.74 4.78 -0.94
CA ILE A 126 -1.47 5.38 -2.07
C ILE A 126 -1.62 6.89 -1.86
N GLY A 127 -2.14 7.29 -0.70
CA GLY A 127 -2.36 8.70 -0.38
C GLY A 127 -1.05 9.51 -0.40
N LEU A 128 0.02 8.96 0.16
CA LEU A 128 1.33 9.61 0.12
C LEU A 128 1.86 9.74 -1.31
N ALA A 129 1.75 8.68 -2.11
CA ALA A 129 2.21 8.69 -3.49
C ALA A 129 1.43 9.68 -4.35
N ALA A 130 0.11 9.76 -4.17
CA ALA A 130 -0.74 10.75 -4.84
C ALA A 130 -0.34 12.19 -4.47
N MET A 131 -0.06 12.46 -3.19
CA MET A 131 0.40 13.76 -2.72
C MET A 131 1.72 14.19 -3.37
N PHE A 132 2.72 13.29 -3.44
CA PHE A 132 4.03 13.64 -3.99
C PHE A 132 4.04 13.75 -5.52
N ARG A 133 3.21 12.98 -6.23
CA ARG A 133 3.16 13.02 -7.69
C ARG A 133 2.24 14.08 -8.26
N LEU A 134 1.40 14.71 -7.42
CA LEU A 134 0.35 15.65 -7.85
C LEU A 134 -0.55 15.03 -8.94
N ARG A 135 -0.74 13.70 -8.88
CA ARG A 135 -1.56 12.92 -9.80
C ARG A 135 -2.45 11.97 -9.01
N ASN A 136 -3.67 11.79 -9.49
CA ASN A 136 -4.62 10.83 -8.89
C ASN A 136 -4.13 9.40 -9.15
N ILE A 137 -4.22 8.54 -8.12
CA ILE A 137 -3.99 7.11 -8.24
C ILE A 137 -5.33 6.43 -8.09
N CYS A 138 -5.78 5.74 -9.15
CA CYS A 138 -7.02 4.96 -9.12
C CYS A 138 -6.72 3.52 -8.72
N VAL A 139 -7.40 2.99 -7.71
CA VAL A 139 -7.36 1.56 -7.35
C VAL A 139 -8.57 0.87 -7.99
N LEU A 140 -8.31 -0.12 -8.83
CA LEU A 140 -9.34 -0.98 -9.41
C LEU A 140 -9.44 -2.27 -8.57
N GLU A 141 -10.61 -2.50 -7.98
CA GLU A 141 -10.90 -3.67 -7.17
C GLU A 141 -11.87 -4.60 -7.91
N LEU A 142 -11.60 -5.91 -7.86
CA LEU A 142 -12.52 -6.95 -8.32
C LEU A 142 -13.41 -7.42 -7.15
N GLU A 143 -14.72 -7.32 -7.31
CA GLU A 143 -15.74 -7.86 -6.44
C GLU A 143 -16.47 -9.02 -7.13
N ASP A 144 -16.17 -10.24 -6.70
CA ASP A 144 -16.71 -11.50 -7.28
C ASP A 144 -18.24 -11.65 -7.20
N THR A 145 -18.96 -10.74 -6.54
CA THR A 145 -20.39 -10.89 -6.23
C THR A 145 -21.32 -10.02 -7.07
N ARG A 146 -20.81 -9.25 -8.06
CA ARG A 146 -21.61 -8.25 -8.81
C ARG A 146 -21.65 -8.47 -10.32
N THR A 147 -22.74 -8.01 -10.93
CA THR A 147 -22.95 -7.99 -12.39
C THR A 147 -21.97 -7.09 -13.13
N ASN A 148 -21.44 -6.06 -12.48
CA ASN A 148 -20.24 -5.35 -12.89
C ASN A 148 -19.20 -5.52 -11.76
N PRO A 149 -18.22 -6.43 -11.93
CA PRO A 149 -17.39 -6.87 -10.81
C PRO A 149 -16.27 -5.87 -10.51
N TRP A 150 -16.06 -4.85 -11.34
CA TRP A 150 -14.97 -3.89 -11.14
C TRP A 150 -15.45 -2.61 -10.46
N ARG A 151 -14.74 -2.18 -9.42
CA ARG A 151 -14.93 -0.88 -8.77
C ARG A 151 -13.65 -0.05 -8.81
N CYS A 152 -13.78 1.21 -9.18
CA CYS A 152 -12.71 2.19 -9.07
C CYS A 152 -12.85 2.96 -7.74
N ARG A 153 -11.78 3.02 -6.96
CA ARG A 153 -11.64 3.90 -5.80
C ARG A 153 -10.54 4.91 -6.07
N LEU A 154 -10.83 6.17 -5.75
CA LEU A 154 -9.88 7.28 -5.74
C LEU A 154 -9.29 7.46 -4.34
#